data_AF-A0A7S4E510-F1
#
_entry.id   AF-A0A7S4E510-F1
#
_cell.length_a   1.000
_cell.length_b   1.000
_cell.length_c   1.000
_cell.angle_alpha   90.00
_cell.angle_beta   90.00
_cell.angle_gamma   90.00
#
_symmetry.space_group_name_H-M   'P 1'
#
loop_
_entity.id
_entity.type
_entity.pdbx_description
1 polymer ?
#
loop_
_entity_poly.entity_id
_entity_poly.type
_entity_poly.pdbx_seq_one_letter_code
_entity_poly.pdbx_strand_id
1 'polypeptide(L)'
;MRAATLWEDTAAHPPAAQAGLPSSSRKLDLKRRCWRMSLRQQGLLGWLLPDPIDVAIAAYVAACEADDEGRAAAWAELRARGATCADYVARSERHLASEVGSTRRNASRLLATFVREAPPPPDDCAALAAFCAARADDAPSAEHALRALADVVEAARRGTGEGGAAAAAAAALCLFGDGAVRAPAFPRAARERFFDAQRAVLDGKAAELAAAASNEGAARFARGVAAAVDGERDPRCLLRALGAARGCGRAADTIGWGDAGAAAGLAAALSPYFPVSFVAPARNPHGVTAVGLREALRAALTAAPELASEALDLALECLRDTGASPDEIGEALTLAARAAEVCPEASLEATAEELMKAVAAVASMAPAPAAAAAQRLAARAWHRRVACARGLRIAARAATASP
;
A
#
# COMPACT_ATOMS: atom_id res chain seq x y z
N MET A 1 1.13 30.47 -0.91
CA MET A 1 -0.14 30.02 -1.54
C MET A 1 -1.15 29.70 -0.43
N ARG A 2 -2.44 30.01 -0.59
CA ARG A 2 -3.43 30.21 0.50
C ARG A 2 -3.61 29.01 1.45
N ALA A 3 -3.50 29.27 2.76
CA ALA A 3 -3.89 28.38 3.84
C ALA A 3 -5.41 28.10 3.80
N ALA A 4 -5.81 26.83 3.80
CA ALA A 4 -7.20 26.41 3.82
C ALA A 4 -7.65 26.08 5.25
N THR A 5 -8.52 26.92 5.79
CA THR A 5 -9.33 26.70 6.99
C THR A 5 -10.41 25.64 6.73
N LEU A 6 -10.54 24.67 7.65
CA LEU A 6 -11.50 23.56 7.61
C LEU A 6 -12.72 23.88 8.49
N TRP A 7 -13.90 24.10 7.91
CA TRP A 7 -15.23 23.72 8.42
C TRP A 7 -16.34 24.24 7.50
N GLU A 8 -17.19 23.34 6.98
CA GLU A 8 -18.67 23.42 7.01
C GLU A 8 -19.32 22.26 6.25
N ASP A 9 -20.39 21.74 6.84
CA ASP A 9 -21.30 20.67 6.39
C ASP A 9 -22.26 21.13 5.28
N THR A 10 -22.74 20.20 4.43
CA THR A 10 -24.18 20.08 4.06
C THR A 10 -24.47 18.84 3.20
N ALA A 11 -25.74 18.43 3.20
CA ALA A 11 -26.22 17.07 3.00
C ALA A 11 -27.03 16.81 1.70
N ALA A 12 -27.17 15.51 1.39
CA ALA A 12 -28.36 14.75 0.90
C ALA A 12 -28.88 14.78 -0.58
N HIS A 13 -28.78 13.58 -1.21
CA HIS A 13 -29.76 12.76 -2.01
C HIS A 13 -30.27 13.19 -3.42
N PRO A 14 -30.85 12.29 -4.28
CA PRO A 14 -31.11 10.81 -4.24
C PRO A 14 -30.72 10.03 -5.55
N PRO A 15 -31.03 8.71 -5.74
CA PRO A 15 -30.39 7.82 -6.71
C PRO A 15 -31.21 7.52 -7.98
N ALA A 16 -30.54 7.04 -9.05
CA ALA A 16 -31.16 6.52 -10.27
C ALA A 16 -30.85 5.02 -10.49
N ALA A 17 -31.89 4.27 -10.85
CA ALA A 17 -31.90 2.83 -11.08
C ALA A 17 -31.38 2.44 -12.47
N GLN A 18 -30.71 1.29 -12.60
CA GLN A 18 -30.60 0.55 -13.86
C GLN A 18 -30.69 -0.98 -13.64
N ALA A 19 -31.64 -1.58 -14.36
CA ALA A 19 -31.72 -3.01 -14.69
C ALA A 19 -30.47 -3.42 -15.51
N GLY A 20 -29.92 -4.64 -15.51
CA GLY A 20 -30.50 -5.96 -15.35
C GLY A 20 -30.03 -6.83 -16.52
N LEU A 21 -28.82 -7.42 -16.41
CA LEU A 21 -28.29 -8.43 -17.34
C LEU A 21 -27.73 -9.64 -16.54
N PRO A 22 -27.83 -10.88 -17.06
CA PRO A 22 -27.77 -12.09 -16.26
C PRO A 22 -26.34 -12.46 -15.85
N SER A 23 -26.12 -12.64 -14.55
CA SER A 23 -24.82 -13.01 -13.98
C SER A 23 -24.42 -14.46 -14.28
N SER A 24 -23.11 -14.65 -14.36
CA SER A 24 -22.35 -15.90 -14.43
C SER A 24 -22.67 -16.95 -13.35
N SER A 25 -23.56 -16.65 -12.40
CA SER A 25 -23.97 -17.53 -11.30
C SER A 25 -24.66 -18.82 -11.74
N ARG A 26 -25.35 -18.86 -12.90
CA ARG A 26 -26.09 -20.06 -13.33
C ARG A 26 -25.20 -21.21 -13.81
N LYS A 27 -23.99 -20.94 -14.31
CA LYS A 27 -23.06 -21.99 -14.76
C LYS A 27 -22.30 -22.67 -13.60
N LEU A 28 -22.14 -21.98 -12.47
CA LEU A 28 -21.62 -22.54 -11.22
C LEU A 28 -22.65 -23.42 -10.50
N ASP A 29 -23.94 -23.17 -10.70
CA ASP A 29 -25.01 -23.90 -10.00
C ASP A 29 -25.23 -25.33 -10.54
N LEU A 30 -24.96 -25.58 -11.83
CA LEU A 30 -25.14 -26.91 -12.42
C LEU A 30 -24.01 -27.90 -12.02
N LYS A 31 -22.75 -27.43 -11.95
CA LYS A 31 -21.61 -28.27 -11.51
C LYS A 31 -21.68 -28.59 -10.00
N ARG A 32 -22.27 -27.71 -9.18
CA ARG A 32 -22.51 -27.93 -7.74
C ARG A 32 -23.56 -28.99 -7.45
N ARG A 33 -24.57 -29.16 -8.31
CA ARG A 33 -25.64 -30.17 -8.13
C ARG A 33 -25.17 -31.59 -8.43
N CYS A 34 -24.30 -31.78 -9.43
CA CYS A 34 -23.75 -33.11 -9.74
C CYS A 34 -22.82 -33.65 -8.64
N TRP A 35 -22.07 -32.78 -7.94
CA TRP A 35 -21.21 -33.20 -6.82
C TRP A 35 -22.01 -33.57 -5.56
N ARG A 36 -23.11 -32.86 -5.28
CA ARG A 36 -23.99 -33.13 -4.14
C ARG A 36 -24.80 -34.43 -4.25
N MET A 37 -25.04 -34.96 -5.46
CA MET A 37 -25.79 -36.21 -5.63
C MET A 37 -24.93 -37.46 -5.42
N SER A 38 -23.62 -37.42 -5.68
CA SER A 38 -22.76 -38.60 -5.54
C SER A 38 -22.36 -38.93 -4.10
N LEU A 39 -22.41 -37.96 -3.19
CA LEU A 39 -22.02 -38.13 -1.77
C LEU A 39 -23.20 -38.42 -0.82
N ARG A 40 -24.44 -38.39 -1.31
CA ARG A 40 -25.66 -38.60 -0.50
C ARG A 40 -26.03 -40.08 -0.27
N GLN A 41 -25.29 -41.04 -0.83
CA GLN A 41 -25.65 -42.47 -0.75
C GLN A 41 -24.94 -43.28 0.35
N GLN A 42 -24.10 -42.67 1.20
CA GLN A 42 -23.40 -43.42 2.26
C GLN A 42 -23.57 -42.74 3.63
N GLY A 43 -24.42 -43.31 4.49
CA GLY A 43 -24.44 -43.00 5.94
C GLY A 43 -25.78 -42.51 6.50
N LEU A 44 -26.71 -43.44 6.75
CA LEU A 44 -27.93 -43.21 7.52
C LEU A 44 -27.66 -43.54 9.00
N LEU A 45 -27.23 -42.54 9.78
CA LEU A 45 -27.38 -42.42 11.25
C LEU A 45 -26.68 -41.17 11.85
N GLY A 46 -25.83 -40.47 11.10
CA GLY A 46 -25.14 -39.23 11.53
C GLY A 46 -25.95 -37.93 11.45
N TRP A 47 -27.27 -37.99 11.22
CA TRP A 47 -28.09 -36.84 10.79
C TRP A 47 -28.72 -36.00 11.91
N LEU A 48 -28.50 -36.32 13.18
CA LEU A 48 -29.19 -35.65 14.30
C LEU A 48 -28.35 -34.60 15.03
N LEU A 49 -27.02 -34.60 14.86
CA LEU A 49 -26.14 -33.60 15.49
C LEU A 49 -25.46 -32.78 14.40
N PRO A 50 -25.46 -31.43 14.52
CA PRO A 50 -24.71 -30.58 13.61
C PRO A 50 -23.23 -30.97 13.64
N ASP A 51 -22.58 -30.95 12.48
CA ASP A 51 -21.13 -31.20 12.39
C ASP A 51 -20.43 -30.22 13.33
N PRO A 52 -19.56 -30.67 14.24
CA PRO A 52 -19.12 -29.78 15.28
C PRO A 52 -18.08 -28.74 14.80
N ILE A 53 -17.53 -28.87 13.59
CA ILE A 53 -16.84 -27.76 12.92
C ILE A 53 -17.85 -26.63 12.64
N ASP A 54 -19.06 -26.97 12.16
CA ASP A 54 -20.12 -25.98 11.89
C ASP A 54 -20.61 -25.34 13.19
N VAL A 55 -20.63 -26.09 14.29
CA VAL A 55 -20.96 -25.58 15.64
C VAL A 55 -19.90 -24.59 16.11
N ALA A 56 -18.61 -24.94 15.98
CA ALA A 56 -17.52 -24.06 16.41
C ALA A 56 -17.43 -22.79 15.55
N ILE A 57 -17.66 -22.88 14.23
CA ILE A 57 -17.79 -21.70 13.36
C ILE A 57 -18.95 -20.81 13.83
N ALA A 58 -20.13 -21.39 14.05
CA ALA A 58 -21.29 -20.63 14.48
C ALA A 58 -21.07 -19.95 15.85
N ALA A 59 -20.42 -20.65 16.80
CA ALA A 59 -20.07 -20.11 18.11
C ALA A 59 -19.12 -18.91 17.99
N TYR A 60 -18.07 -19.03 17.18
CA TYR A 60 -17.14 -17.92 16.94
C TYR A 60 -17.85 -16.72 16.31
N VAL A 61 -18.69 -16.95 15.30
CA VAL A 61 -19.37 -15.87 14.56
C VAL A 61 -20.42 -15.17 15.44
N ALA A 62 -21.11 -15.92 16.30
CA ALA A 62 -22.11 -15.39 17.23
C ALA A 62 -21.49 -14.63 18.42
N ALA A 63 -20.22 -14.89 18.74
CA ALA A 63 -19.53 -14.22 19.84
C ALA A 63 -19.51 -12.69 19.63
N CYS A 64 -20.02 -11.97 20.63
CA CYS A 64 -20.06 -10.51 20.64
C CYS A 64 -18.64 -9.94 20.72
N GLU A 65 -18.41 -8.68 20.32
CA GLU A 65 -17.06 -8.08 20.32
C GLU A 65 -16.32 -8.15 21.65
N ALA A 66 -17.02 -8.07 22.78
CA ALA A 66 -16.43 -8.15 24.11
C ALA A 66 -16.06 -9.59 24.55
N ASP A 67 -16.54 -10.60 23.84
CA ASP A 67 -16.34 -12.01 24.17
C ASP A 67 -15.09 -12.58 23.47
N ASP A 68 -13.92 -12.14 23.92
CA ASP A 68 -12.63 -12.67 23.44
C ASP A 68 -12.40 -14.11 23.89
N GLU A 69 -12.86 -14.49 25.09
CA GLU A 69 -12.72 -15.85 25.63
C GLU A 69 -13.54 -16.86 24.83
N GLY A 70 -14.81 -16.55 24.52
CA GLY A 70 -15.66 -17.41 23.70
C GLY A 70 -15.11 -17.61 22.29
N ARG A 71 -14.57 -16.54 21.67
CA ARG A 71 -13.85 -16.67 20.39
C ARG A 71 -12.61 -17.53 20.49
N ALA A 72 -11.81 -17.35 21.53
CA ALA A 72 -10.59 -18.13 21.74
C ALA A 72 -10.90 -19.62 21.94
N ALA A 73 -11.96 -19.94 22.70
CA ALA A 73 -12.44 -21.30 22.91
C ALA A 73 -12.95 -21.92 21.59
N ALA A 74 -13.78 -21.21 20.84
CA ALA A 74 -14.28 -21.69 19.54
C ALA A 74 -13.14 -21.92 18.54
N TRP A 75 -12.13 -21.05 18.53
CA TRP A 75 -10.94 -21.23 17.72
C TRP A 75 -10.08 -22.42 18.17
N ALA A 76 -9.90 -22.62 19.48
CA ALA A 76 -9.19 -23.77 20.01
C ALA A 76 -9.86 -25.09 19.60
N GLU A 77 -11.19 -25.15 19.62
CA GLU A 77 -11.95 -26.31 19.15
C GLU A 77 -11.75 -26.57 17.65
N LEU A 78 -11.78 -25.52 16.81
CA LEU A 78 -11.50 -25.64 15.38
C LEU A 78 -10.08 -26.19 15.12
N ARG A 79 -9.08 -25.70 15.86
CA ARG A 79 -7.71 -26.19 15.77
C ARG A 79 -7.57 -27.64 16.25
N ALA A 80 -8.19 -27.99 17.37
CA ALA A 80 -8.16 -29.35 17.91
C ALA A 80 -8.72 -30.38 16.93
N ARG A 81 -9.66 -29.95 16.07
CA ARG A 81 -10.29 -30.75 15.02
C ARG A 81 -9.53 -30.77 13.70
N GLY A 82 -8.42 -30.03 13.60
CA GLY A 82 -7.66 -29.91 12.35
C GLY A 82 -8.42 -29.21 11.22
N ALA A 83 -9.36 -28.31 11.55
CA ALA A 83 -10.09 -27.56 10.53
C ALA A 83 -9.13 -26.71 9.69
N THR A 84 -9.32 -26.73 8.37
CA THR A 84 -8.49 -25.99 7.42
C THR A 84 -9.17 -24.73 6.89
N CYS A 85 -8.42 -23.86 6.22
CA CYS A 85 -8.98 -22.74 5.45
C CYS A 85 -10.03 -23.23 4.43
N ALA A 86 -9.78 -24.36 3.77
CA ALA A 86 -10.69 -24.94 2.79
C ALA A 86 -12.00 -25.41 3.44
N ASP A 87 -11.93 -26.07 4.60
CA ASP A 87 -13.11 -26.45 5.38
C ASP A 87 -13.95 -25.22 5.75
N TYR A 88 -13.27 -24.18 6.27
CA TYR A 88 -13.93 -22.94 6.66
C TYR A 88 -14.67 -22.30 5.48
N VAL A 89 -14.01 -22.11 4.33
CA VAL A 89 -14.62 -21.50 3.15
C VAL A 89 -15.80 -22.32 2.63
N ALA A 90 -15.68 -23.66 2.63
CA ALA A 90 -16.75 -24.55 2.18
C ALA A 90 -18.00 -24.51 3.06
N ARG A 91 -17.85 -24.25 4.37
CA ARG A 91 -18.91 -24.34 5.38
C ARG A 91 -19.50 -22.99 5.78
N SER A 92 -18.80 -21.89 5.52
CA SER A 92 -19.14 -20.57 6.08
C SER A 92 -19.99 -19.68 5.17
N GLU A 93 -20.48 -20.20 4.03
CA GLU A 93 -21.31 -19.45 3.08
C GLU A 93 -22.48 -18.74 3.77
N ARG A 94 -23.20 -19.44 4.67
CA ARG A 94 -24.33 -18.88 5.42
C ARG A 94 -23.97 -17.68 6.31
N HIS A 95 -22.73 -17.62 6.80
CA HIS A 95 -22.26 -16.54 7.67
C HIS A 95 -21.67 -15.39 6.84
N LEU A 96 -20.92 -15.73 5.79
CA LEU A 96 -20.27 -14.77 4.89
C LEU A 96 -21.28 -14.06 3.98
N ALA A 97 -22.41 -14.68 3.68
CA ALA A 97 -23.52 -14.10 2.90
C ALA A 97 -24.70 -13.64 3.77
N SER A 98 -24.54 -13.59 5.10
CA SER A 98 -25.60 -13.13 6.00
C SER A 98 -26.01 -11.68 5.70
N GLU A 99 -27.30 -11.35 5.82
CA GLU A 99 -27.77 -9.97 5.70
C GLU A 99 -27.26 -9.08 6.85
N VAL A 100 -26.90 -9.70 7.98
CA VAL A 100 -26.40 -9.02 9.17
C VAL A 100 -24.90 -8.69 9.02
N GLY A 101 -24.58 -7.40 9.00
CA GLY A 101 -23.20 -6.92 8.80
C GLY A 101 -22.21 -7.40 9.87
N SER A 102 -22.60 -7.47 11.14
CA SER A 102 -21.74 -7.97 12.22
C SER A 102 -21.41 -9.46 12.07
N THR A 103 -22.36 -10.26 11.60
CA THR A 103 -22.14 -11.68 11.27
C THR A 103 -21.11 -11.82 10.15
N ARG A 104 -21.26 -11.07 9.05
CA ARG A 104 -20.29 -11.09 7.94
C ARG A 104 -18.90 -10.64 8.40
N ARG A 105 -18.82 -9.58 9.21
CA ARG A 105 -17.55 -9.11 9.78
C ARG A 105 -16.88 -10.18 10.63
N ASN A 106 -17.61 -10.78 11.58
CA ASN A 106 -17.06 -11.82 12.46
C ASN A 106 -16.63 -13.07 11.68
N ALA A 107 -17.38 -13.45 10.64
CA ALA A 107 -16.97 -14.50 9.72
C ALA A 107 -15.67 -14.12 8.96
N SER A 108 -15.54 -12.89 8.47
CA SER A 108 -14.29 -12.44 7.85
C SER A 108 -13.13 -12.35 8.84
N ARG A 109 -13.38 -12.03 10.11
CA ARG A 109 -12.38 -12.09 11.19
C ARG A 109 -11.87 -13.52 11.39
N LEU A 110 -12.78 -14.48 11.46
CA LEU A 110 -12.41 -15.90 11.58
C LEU A 110 -11.61 -16.36 10.36
N LEU A 111 -11.97 -15.93 9.15
CA LEU A 111 -11.18 -16.20 7.95
C LEU A 111 -9.74 -15.69 8.09
N ALA A 112 -9.56 -14.44 8.54
CA ALA A 112 -8.24 -13.87 8.76
C ALA A 112 -7.45 -14.65 9.83
N THR A 113 -8.11 -15.13 10.88
CA THR A 113 -7.50 -16.03 11.88
C THR A 113 -7.03 -17.34 11.23
N PHE A 114 -7.86 -17.98 10.42
CA PHE A 114 -7.50 -19.19 9.68
C PHE A 114 -6.27 -18.97 8.80
N VAL A 115 -6.25 -17.94 7.96
CA VAL A 115 -5.11 -17.65 7.07
C VAL A 115 -3.83 -17.41 7.85
N ARG A 116 -3.91 -16.71 8.99
CA ARG A 116 -2.72 -16.35 9.77
C ARG A 116 -2.15 -17.54 10.56
N GLU A 117 -3.02 -18.34 11.17
CA GLU A 117 -2.61 -19.37 12.13
C GLU A 117 -2.59 -20.79 11.54
N ALA A 118 -3.31 -21.00 10.44
CA ALA A 118 -3.35 -22.23 9.66
C ALA A 118 -3.29 -21.88 8.15
N PRO A 119 -2.14 -21.33 7.68
CA PRO A 119 -2.04 -20.75 6.35
C PRO A 119 -2.40 -21.77 5.25
N PRO A 120 -3.06 -21.31 4.18
CA PRO A 120 -3.45 -22.17 3.08
C PRO A 120 -2.21 -22.76 2.39
N PRO A 121 -2.32 -23.95 1.77
CA PRO A 121 -1.26 -24.44 0.89
C PRO A 121 -1.05 -23.48 -0.30
N PRO A 122 0.14 -23.46 -0.92
CA PRO A 122 0.45 -22.56 -2.03
C PRO A 122 -0.55 -22.61 -3.19
N ASP A 123 -1.09 -23.79 -3.49
CA ASP A 123 -2.04 -24.01 -4.59
C ASP A 123 -3.40 -23.34 -4.34
N ASP A 124 -3.79 -23.17 -3.08
CA ASP A 124 -5.06 -22.53 -2.69
C ASP A 124 -4.92 -21.00 -2.53
N CYS A 125 -3.68 -20.49 -2.42
CA CYS A 125 -3.43 -19.07 -2.16
C CYS A 125 -4.04 -18.17 -3.24
N ALA A 126 -4.00 -18.58 -4.50
CA ALA A 126 -4.54 -17.78 -5.61
C ALA A 126 -6.07 -17.60 -5.50
N ALA A 127 -6.78 -18.71 -5.29
CA ALA A 127 -8.24 -18.69 -5.10
C ALA A 127 -8.63 -17.90 -3.85
N LEU A 128 -7.86 -18.07 -2.76
CA LEU A 128 -8.14 -17.38 -1.51
C LEU A 128 -7.83 -15.88 -1.58
N ALA A 129 -6.78 -15.47 -2.29
CA ALA A 129 -6.47 -14.07 -2.55
C ALA A 129 -7.60 -13.41 -3.36
N ALA A 130 -8.07 -14.05 -4.43
CA ALA A 130 -9.21 -13.56 -5.22
C ALA A 130 -10.50 -13.47 -4.37
N PHE A 131 -10.74 -14.46 -3.50
CA PHE A 131 -11.86 -14.43 -2.57
C PHE A 131 -11.77 -13.26 -1.58
N CYS A 132 -10.61 -13.07 -0.94
CA CYS A 132 -10.39 -11.97 0.00
C CYS A 132 -10.50 -10.60 -0.69
N ALA A 133 -9.97 -10.48 -1.91
CA ALA A 133 -10.11 -9.28 -2.73
C ALA A 133 -11.58 -8.94 -3.02
N ALA A 134 -12.39 -9.92 -3.43
CA ALA A 134 -13.82 -9.71 -3.67
C ALA A 134 -14.58 -9.36 -2.36
N ARG A 135 -14.16 -9.93 -1.23
CA ARG A 135 -14.76 -9.62 0.08
C ARG A 135 -14.37 -8.25 0.62
N ALA A 136 -13.30 -7.65 0.13
CA ALA A 136 -12.91 -6.29 0.53
C ALA A 136 -13.96 -5.23 0.13
N ASP A 137 -14.83 -5.55 -0.83
CA ASP A 137 -15.88 -4.65 -1.34
C ASP A 137 -17.11 -4.59 -0.42
N ASP A 138 -17.23 -5.56 0.49
CA ASP A 138 -18.27 -5.55 1.51
C ASP A 138 -17.78 -4.80 2.74
N ALA A 139 -18.30 -3.60 2.96
CA ALA A 139 -17.81 -2.67 3.98
C ALA A 139 -17.64 -3.29 5.39
N PRO A 140 -18.58 -4.11 5.91
CA PRO A 140 -18.40 -4.79 7.21
C PRO A 140 -17.23 -5.76 7.24
N SER A 141 -16.83 -6.33 6.11
CA SER A 141 -15.77 -7.33 6.01
C SER A 141 -14.45 -6.78 5.52
N ALA A 142 -14.42 -5.56 4.98
CA ALA A 142 -13.27 -4.95 4.34
C ALA A 142 -11.98 -5.04 5.16
N GLU A 143 -12.04 -4.65 6.44
CA GLU A 143 -10.86 -4.68 7.32
C GLU A 143 -10.23 -6.09 7.41
N HIS A 144 -11.04 -7.09 7.73
CA HIS A 144 -10.55 -8.44 7.95
C HIS A 144 -10.22 -9.16 6.62
N ALA A 145 -10.95 -8.84 5.55
CA ALA A 145 -10.66 -9.36 4.21
C ALA A 145 -9.31 -8.83 3.70
N LEU A 146 -9.01 -7.54 3.87
CA LEU A 146 -7.72 -6.94 3.51
C LEU A 146 -6.59 -7.49 4.38
N ARG A 147 -6.85 -7.73 5.68
CA ARG A 147 -5.87 -8.40 6.54
C ARG A 147 -5.57 -9.81 6.06
N ALA A 148 -6.60 -10.60 5.77
CA ALA A 148 -6.45 -11.95 5.25
C ALA A 148 -5.71 -11.93 3.90
N LEU A 149 -6.01 -10.98 3.01
CA LEU A 149 -5.31 -10.82 1.73
C LEU A 149 -3.81 -10.62 1.93
N ALA A 150 -3.40 -9.75 2.86
CA ALA A 150 -1.99 -9.55 3.18
C ALA A 150 -1.33 -10.84 3.69
N ASP A 151 -1.98 -11.54 4.62
CA ASP A 151 -1.47 -12.79 5.19
C ASP A 151 -1.40 -13.92 4.13
N VAL A 152 -2.34 -13.96 3.16
CA VAL A 152 -2.29 -14.88 2.01
C VAL A 152 -1.11 -14.57 1.10
N VAL A 153 -0.86 -13.30 0.78
CA VAL A 153 0.29 -12.88 -0.05
C VAL A 153 1.61 -13.27 0.63
N GLU A 154 1.71 -13.07 1.94
CA GLU A 154 2.88 -13.50 2.70
C GLU A 154 3.05 -15.03 2.71
N ALA A 155 1.96 -15.79 2.84
CA ALA A 155 1.99 -17.25 2.77
C ALA A 155 2.42 -17.74 1.38
N ALA A 156 1.84 -17.17 0.33
CA ALA A 156 2.18 -17.41 -1.06
C ALA A 156 3.68 -17.19 -1.34
N ARG A 157 4.28 -16.14 -0.77
CA ARG A 157 5.71 -15.83 -0.92
C ARG A 157 6.63 -16.91 -0.35
N ARG A 158 6.20 -17.63 0.69
CA ARG A 158 6.98 -18.73 1.28
C ARG A 158 7.00 -19.97 0.37
N GLY A 159 6.05 -20.09 -0.55
CA GLY A 159 6.03 -21.11 -1.59
C GLY A 159 6.84 -20.70 -2.83
N THR A 160 7.42 -21.69 -3.53
CA THR A 160 8.26 -21.46 -4.72
C THR A 160 7.57 -21.80 -6.05
N GLY A 161 6.24 -21.94 -6.08
CA GLY A 161 5.47 -22.39 -7.24
C GLY A 161 4.59 -21.33 -7.92
N GLU A 162 3.97 -21.72 -9.04
CA GLU A 162 3.05 -20.89 -9.84
C GLU A 162 1.87 -20.32 -9.04
N GLY A 163 1.38 -21.07 -8.03
CA GLY A 163 0.31 -20.62 -7.14
C GLY A 163 0.65 -19.34 -6.37
N GLY A 164 1.94 -19.14 -6.03
CA GLY A 164 2.40 -17.92 -5.36
C GLY A 164 2.32 -16.69 -6.26
N ALA A 165 2.66 -16.86 -7.55
CA ALA A 165 2.59 -15.79 -8.53
C ALA A 165 1.15 -15.37 -8.83
N ALA A 166 0.26 -16.35 -9.00
CA ALA A 166 -1.16 -16.11 -9.22
C ALA A 166 -1.82 -15.39 -8.03
N ALA A 167 -1.45 -15.74 -6.79
CA ALA A 167 -1.93 -15.06 -5.60
C ALA A 167 -1.46 -13.60 -5.53
N ALA A 168 -0.17 -13.34 -5.78
CA ALA A 168 0.38 -11.99 -5.82
C ALA A 168 -0.28 -11.14 -6.93
N ALA A 169 -0.52 -11.73 -8.10
CA ALA A 169 -1.21 -11.07 -9.21
C ALA A 169 -2.67 -10.71 -8.87
N ALA A 170 -3.42 -11.63 -8.27
CA ALA A 170 -4.79 -11.40 -7.83
C ALA A 170 -4.87 -10.26 -6.79
N ALA A 171 -3.96 -10.27 -5.81
CA ALA A 171 -3.84 -9.18 -4.84
C ALA A 171 -3.47 -7.86 -5.52
N ALA A 172 -2.52 -7.87 -6.45
CA ALA A 172 -2.07 -6.67 -7.15
C ALA A 172 -3.19 -5.99 -7.96
N LEU A 173 -4.03 -6.78 -8.66
CA LEU A 173 -5.18 -6.26 -9.38
C LEU A 173 -6.17 -5.53 -8.46
N CYS A 174 -6.43 -6.09 -7.28
CA CYS A 174 -7.32 -5.50 -6.29
C CYS A 174 -6.71 -4.25 -5.65
N LEU A 175 -5.41 -4.25 -5.34
CA LEU A 175 -4.78 -3.24 -4.50
C LEU A 175 -4.19 -2.06 -5.28
N PHE A 176 -3.87 -2.25 -6.57
CA PHE A 176 -3.23 -1.23 -7.40
C PHE A 176 -3.97 -0.95 -8.72
N GLY A 177 -4.99 -1.73 -9.06
CA GLY A 177 -5.94 -1.42 -10.14
C GLY A 177 -7.11 -0.57 -9.63
N ASP A 178 -8.32 -0.87 -10.11
CA ASP A 178 -9.56 -0.16 -9.72
C ASP A 178 -9.77 -0.11 -8.21
N GLY A 179 -9.25 -1.08 -7.46
CA GLY A 179 -9.45 -1.09 -6.03
C GLY A 179 -8.60 -0.10 -5.24
N ALA A 180 -7.55 0.48 -5.82
CA ALA A 180 -6.82 1.61 -5.25
C ALA A 180 -7.70 2.84 -5.09
N VAL A 181 -8.54 3.12 -6.08
CA VAL A 181 -9.48 4.26 -6.11
C VAL A 181 -10.50 4.19 -4.96
N ARG A 182 -10.72 3.00 -4.41
CA ARG A 182 -11.67 2.77 -3.31
C ARG A 182 -11.09 3.09 -1.94
N ALA A 183 -9.77 3.14 -1.80
CA ALA A 183 -9.13 3.30 -0.49
C ALA A 183 -9.64 4.52 0.29
N PRO A 184 -9.81 5.72 -0.31
CA PRO A 184 -10.35 6.88 0.39
C PRO A 184 -11.77 6.68 0.97
N ALA A 185 -12.59 5.81 0.36
CA ALA A 185 -13.95 5.52 0.80
C ALA A 185 -14.01 4.53 1.99
N PHE A 186 -12.94 3.81 2.28
CA PHE A 186 -12.93 2.87 3.39
C PHE A 186 -12.92 3.56 4.75
N PRO A 187 -13.51 2.95 5.80
CA PRO A 187 -13.30 3.39 7.16
C PRO A 187 -11.82 3.23 7.55
N ARG A 188 -11.35 4.04 8.51
CA ARG A 188 -9.93 4.13 8.89
C ARG A 188 -9.25 2.77 9.08
N ALA A 189 -9.87 1.86 9.85
CA ALA A 189 -9.28 0.55 10.13
C ALA A 189 -9.06 -0.28 8.86
N ALA A 190 -10.00 -0.23 7.91
CA ALA A 190 -9.84 -0.89 6.61
C ALA A 190 -8.78 -0.19 5.74
N ARG A 191 -8.66 1.15 5.77
CA ARG A 191 -7.55 1.86 5.08
C ARG A 191 -6.18 1.45 5.60
N GLU A 192 -6.04 1.32 6.92
CA GLU A 192 -4.80 0.81 7.51
C GLU A 192 -4.44 -0.58 6.96
N ARG A 193 -5.42 -1.49 6.86
CA ARG A 193 -5.22 -2.83 6.29
C ARG A 193 -4.99 -2.81 4.78
N PHE A 194 -5.58 -1.85 4.07
CA PHE A 194 -5.35 -1.67 2.64
C PHE A 194 -3.88 -1.34 2.35
N PHE A 195 -3.31 -0.37 3.07
CA PHE A 195 -1.89 -0.03 2.91
C PHE A 195 -0.95 -1.14 3.41
N ASP A 196 -1.34 -1.90 4.44
CA ASP A 196 -0.58 -3.10 4.86
C ASP A 196 -0.57 -4.16 3.76
N ALA A 197 -1.71 -4.40 3.10
CA ALA A 197 -1.82 -5.35 2.00
C ALA A 197 -1.03 -4.90 0.78
N GLN A 198 -1.06 -3.60 0.43
CA GLN A 198 -0.20 -3.04 -0.62
C GLN A 198 1.28 -3.30 -0.32
N ARG A 199 1.72 -3.07 0.92
CA ARG A 199 3.10 -3.33 1.34
C ARG A 199 3.49 -4.80 1.26
N ALA A 200 2.58 -5.72 1.57
CA ALA A 200 2.83 -7.15 1.45
C ALA A 200 3.10 -7.57 -0.01
N VAL A 201 2.37 -6.98 -0.97
CA VAL A 201 2.60 -7.22 -2.40
C VAL A 201 3.90 -6.56 -2.88
N LEU A 202 4.23 -5.37 -2.37
CA LEU A 202 5.42 -4.62 -2.74
C LEU A 202 6.73 -5.18 -2.14
N ASP A 203 6.66 -6.24 -1.34
CA ASP A 203 7.83 -6.83 -0.70
C ASP A 203 8.56 -7.81 -1.63
N GLY A 204 9.70 -7.37 -2.18
CA GLY A 204 10.69 -8.17 -2.91
C GLY A 204 10.06 -9.13 -3.91
N LYS A 205 10.11 -10.43 -3.60
CA LYS A 205 9.66 -11.49 -4.51
C LYS A 205 8.19 -11.38 -4.91
N ALA A 206 7.32 -10.87 -4.04
CA ALA A 206 5.89 -10.72 -4.37
C ALA A 206 5.69 -9.68 -5.49
N ALA A 207 6.48 -8.61 -5.48
CA ALA A 207 6.42 -7.57 -6.49
C ALA A 207 6.91 -8.09 -7.85
N GLU A 208 8.01 -8.86 -7.87
CA GLU A 208 8.51 -9.51 -9.08
C GLU A 208 7.46 -10.43 -9.71
N LEU A 209 6.82 -11.27 -8.90
CA LEU A 209 5.82 -12.22 -9.38
C LEU A 209 4.57 -11.51 -9.91
N ALA A 210 4.09 -10.49 -9.21
CA ALA A 210 2.94 -9.69 -9.65
C ALA A 210 3.25 -8.89 -10.94
N ALA A 211 4.47 -8.35 -11.07
CA ALA A 211 4.90 -7.64 -12.25
C ALA A 211 5.01 -8.57 -13.47
N ALA A 212 5.63 -9.74 -13.30
CA ALA A 212 5.73 -10.77 -14.34
C ALA A 212 4.36 -11.21 -14.87
N ALA A 213 3.34 -11.27 -14.01
CA ALA A 213 1.98 -11.62 -14.40
C ALA A 213 1.25 -10.54 -15.22
N SER A 214 1.73 -9.28 -15.20
CA SER A 214 0.99 -8.14 -15.73
C SER A 214 1.70 -7.32 -16.80
N ASN A 215 2.99 -7.58 -17.05
CA ASN A 215 3.82 -6.91 -18.06
C ASN A 215 3.89 -5.36 -17.94
N GLU A 216 3.50 -4.77 -16.81
CA GLU A 216 3.50 -3.31 -16.60
C GLU A 216 4.64 -2.80 -15.70
N GLY A 217 5.52 -3.69 -15.22
CA GLY A 217 6.56 -3.33 -14.26
C GLY A 217 5.98 -2.68 -12.99
N ALA A 218 6.66 -1.67 -12.45
CA ALA A 218 6.19 -0.93 -11.28
C ALA A 218 5.14 0.16 -11.62
N ALA A 219 4.82 0.43 -12.89
CA ALA A 219 3.90 1.49 -13.27
C ALA A 219 2.50 1.32 -12.66
N ARG A 220 1.98 0.08 -12.66
CA ARG A 220 0.72 -0.27 -12.00
C ARG A 220 0.76 0.07 -10.52
N PHE A 221 1.84 -0.32 -9.84
CA PHE A 221 1.99 -0.08 -8.41
C PHE A 221 2.04 1.42 -8.11
N ALA A 222 2.78 2.19 -8.92
CA ALA A 222 2.89 3.63 -8.77
C ALA A 222 1.52 4.31 -8.88
N ARG A 223 0.75 4.00 -9.94
CA ARG A 223 -0.63 4.51 -10.12
C ARG A 223 -1.55 4.10 -8.97
N GLY A 224 -1.48 2.84 -8.55
CA GLY A 224 -2.29 2.33 -7.46
C GLY A 224 -1.99 2.96 -6.10
N VAL A 225 -0.71 3.16 -5.78
CA VAL A 225 -0.33 3.86 -4.54
C VAL A 225 -0.73 5.33 -4.62
N ALA A 226 -0.47 6.00 -5.76
CA ALA A 226 -0.85 7.39 -5.98
C ALA A 226 -2.36 7.60 -5.79
N ALA A 227 -3.19 6.76 -6.41
CA ALA A 227 -4.64 6.83 -6.28
C ALA A 227 -5.14 6.54 -4.85
N ALA A 228 -4.46 5.65 -4.11
CA ALA A 228 -4.86 5.30 -2.75
C ALA A 228 -4.42 6.32 -1.70
N VAL A 229 -3.27 6.98 -1.89
CA VAL A 229 -2.76 8.00 -0.97
C VAL A 229 -3.39 9.38 -1.19
N ASP A 230 -3.96 9.64 -2.37
CA ASP A 230 -4.56 10.93 -2.68
C ASP A 230 -5.62 11.33 -1.63
N GLY A 231 -5.39 12.48 -1.00
CA GLY A 231 -6.27 13.04 0.03
C GLY A 231 -6.32 12.29 1.37
N GLU A 232 -5.41 11.38 1.70
CA GLU A 232 -5.36 10.74 3.03
C GLU A 232 -4.97 11.75 4.13
N ARG A 233 -5.85 11.89 5.13
CA ARG A 233 -5.69 12.89 6.21
C ARG A 233 -5.37 12.27 7.57
N ASP A 234 -5.63 10.98 7.77
CA ASP A 234 -5.32 10.33 9.03
C ASP A 234 -3.81 10.03 9.10
N PRO A 235 -3.07 10.56 10.09
CA PRO A 235 -1.62 10.43 10.14
C PRO A 235 -1.15 8.97 10.30
N ARG A 236 -1.99 8.06 10.82
CA ARG A 236 -1.66 6.63 10.92
C ARG A 236 -1.76 5.96 9.56
N CYS A 237 -2.82 6.27 8.82
CA CYS A 237 -3.01 5.77 7.46
C CYS A 237 -1.93 6.34 6.53
N LEU A 238 -1.62 7.64 6.65
CA LEU A 238 -0.58 8.30 5.87
C LEU A 238 0.79 7.66 6.09
N LEU A 239 1.19 7.34 7.34
CA LEU A 239 2.45 6.61 7.58
C LEU A 239 2.52 5.27 6.85
N ARG A 240 1.40 4.52 6.81
CA ARG A 240 1.35 3.24 6.09
C ARG A 240 1.39 3.46 4.57
N ALA A 241 0.69 4.47 4.07
CA ALA A 241 0.68 4.85 2.65
C ALA A 241 2.07 5.28 2.17
N LEU A 242 2.78 6.10 2.94
CA LEU A 242 4.18 6.47 2.67
C LEU A 242 5.10 5.23 2.70
N GLY A 243 4.82 4.27 3.59
CA GLY A 243 5.48 2.96 3.59
C GLY A 243 5.24 2.16 2.31
N ALA A 244 4.01 2.20 1.76
CA ALA A 244 3.68 1.58 0.48
C ALA A 244 4.38 2.31 -0.68
N ALA A 245 4.35 3.64 -0.74
CA ALA A 245 5.06 4.43 -1.75
C ALA A 245 6.57 4.14 -1.77
N ARG A 246 7.19 4.07 -0.58
CA ARG A 246 8.59 3.66 -0.44
C ARG A 246 8.83 2.22 -0.94
N GLY A 247 7.89 1.31 -0.69
CA GLY A 247 7.93 -0.05 -1.22
C GLY A 247 7.87 -0.08 -2.75
N CYS A 248 7.03 0.78 -3.34
CA CYS A 248 6.91 0.94 -4.79
C CYS A 248 8.22 1.42 -5.42
N GLY A 249 8.87 2.43 -4.85
CA GLY A 249 10.17 2.90 -5.34
C GLY A 249 11.23 1.79 -5.33
N ARG A 250 11.37 1.05 -4.21
CA ARG A 250 12.30 -0.09 -4.13
C ARG A 250 11.97 -1.22 -5.10
N ALA A 251 10.68 -1.47 -5.35
CA ALA A 251 10.27 -2.45 -6.35
C ALA A 251 10.72 -1.99 -7.74
N ALA A 252 10.53 -0.71 -8.08
CA ALA A 252 10.95 -0.15 -9.37
C ALA A 252 12.46 -0.32 -9.65
N ASP A 253 13.32 -0.25 -8.63
CA ASP A 253 14.76 -0.54 -8.79
C ASP A 253 15.03 -1.98 -9.28
N THR A 254 14.13 -2.92 -8.99
CA THR A 254 14.28 -4.35 -9.34
C THR A 254 13.56 -4.70 -10.64
N ILE A 255 12.32 -4.24 -10.82
CA ILE A 255 11.44 -4.63 -11.94
C ILE A 255 11.27 -3.54 -13.01
N GLY A 256 11.90 -2.39 -12.81
CA GLY A 256 11.76 -1.21 -13.66
C GLY A 256 10.43 -0.48 -13.47
N TRP A 257 10.42 0.82 -13.78
CA TRP A 257 9.20 1.64 -13.74
C TRP A 257 8.17 1.21 -14.78
N GLY A 258 8.58 0.71 -15.94
CA GLY A 258 7.69 0.29 -17.04
C GLY A 258 7.08 1.44 -17.85
N ASP A 259 6.86 2.60 -17.24
CA ASP A 259 6.36 3.83 -17.87
C ASP A 259 7.14 5.05 -17.38
N ALA A 260 7.47 5.97 -18.28
CA ALA A 260 8.26 7.16 -17.98
C ALA A 260 7.55 8.14 -17.04
N GLY A 261 6.21 8.15 -17.03
CA GLY A 261 5.41 9.03 -16.16
C GLY A 261 5.09 8.46 -14.77
N ALA A 262 5.42 7.18 -14.51
CA ALA A 262 4.98 6.51 -13.29
C ALA A 262 5.62 7.10 -12.02
N ALA A 263 6.93 7.37 -12.05
CA ALA A 263 7.64 7.98 -10.94
C ALA A 263 7.12 9.39 -10.65
N ALA A 264 6.99 10.22 -11.69
CA ALA A 264 6.46 11.58 -11.59
C ALA A 264 5.03 11.61 -11.04
N GLY A 265 4.16 10.72 -11.51
CA GLY A 265 2.78 10.62 -11.00
C GLY A 265 2.71 10.23 -9.53
N LEU A 266 3.57 9.31 -9.08
CA LEU A 266 3.66 8.96 -7.65
C LEU A 266 4.22 10.12 -6.83
N ALA A 267 5.29 10.78 -7.29
CA ALA A 267 5.85 11.94 -6.62
C ALA A 267 4.81 13.07 -6.50
N ALA A 268 4.08 13.37 -7.56
CA ALA A 268 3.02 14.37 -7.57
C ALA A 268 1.90 14.08 -6.55
N ALA A 269 1.56 12.81 -6.31
CA ALA A 269 0.59 12.42 -5.28
C ALA A 269 1.14 12.58 -3.85
N LEU A 270 2.47 12.55 -3.68
CA LEU A 270 3.15 12.74 -2.39
C LEU A 270 3.46 14.21 -2.08
N SER A 271 3.70 15.03 -3.11
CA SER A 271 4.08 16.45 -2.98
C SER A 271 3.14 17.28 -2.10
N PRO A 272 1.80 17.11 -2.11
CA PRO A 272 0.90 17.88 -1.24
C PRO A 272 1.14 17.70 0.26
N TYR A 273 1.85 16.63 0.67
CA TYR A 273 2.21 16.38 2.06
C TYR A 273 3.51 17.07 2.49
N PHE A 274 4.21 17.73 1.56
CA PHE A 274 5.46 18.43 1.80
C PHE A 274 5.26 19.96 1.83
N PRO A 275 5.82 20.68 2.82
CA PRO A 275 6.40 20.18 4.07
C PRO A 275 5.33 19.72 5.07
N VAL A 276 5.64 18.73 5.90
CA VAL A 276 4.67 18.18 6.87
C VAL A 276 4.45 19.16 8.03
N SER A 277 3.22 19.66 8.16
CA SER A 277 2.75 20.60 9.19
C SER A 277 1.99 19.96 10.37
N PHE A 278 2.25 18.67 10.64
CA PHE A 278 1.56 17.91 11.67
C PHE A 278 1.96 18.30 13.10
N VAL A 279 0.96 18.47 13.98
CA VAL A 279 1.14 18.62 15.43
C VAL A 279 0.43 17.47 16.13
N ALA A 280 1.19 16.68 16.91
CA ALA A 280 0.62 15.55 17.64
C ALA A 280 -0.30 16.02 18.79
N PRO A 281 -1.43 15.34 19.05
CA PRO A 281 -2.24 15.60 20.24
C PRO A 281 -1.46 15.39 21.54
N ALA A 282 -1.78 16.17 22.58
CA ALA A 282 -1.10 16.10 23.89
C ALA A 282 -1.09 14.69 24.50
N ARG A 283 -2.20 13.95 24.33
CA ARG A 283 -2.27 12.51 24.61
C ARG A 283 -2.24 11.79 23.27
N ASN A 284 -1.06 11.28 22.90
CA ASN A 284 -0.81 10.58 21.64
C ASN A 284 -0.78 9.05 21.85
N PRO A 285 -1.92 8.36 21.99
CA PRO A 285 -1.97 6.93 22.28
C PRO A 285 -1.39 6.06 21.15
N HIS A 286 -1.20 6.63 19.96
CA HIS A 286 -0.74 5.91 18.78
C HIS A 286 0.72 6.20 18.42
N GLY A 287 1.38 7.12 19.12
CA GLY A 287 2.81 7.40 18.96
C GLY A 287 3.21 8.03 17.62
N VAL A 288 2.28 8.53 16.80
CA VAL A 288 2.63 9.19 15.52
C VAL A 288 3.21 10.57 15.79
N THR A 289 4.39 10.87 15.23
CA THR A 289 5.09 12.14 15.44
C THR A 289 5.32 12.88 14.12
N ALA A 290 5.45 14.21 14.19
CA ALA A 290 5.78 15.04 13.03
C ALA A 290 7.11 14.62 12.39
N VAL A 291 8.12 14.35 13.23
CA VAL A 291 9.43 13.85 12.80
C VAL A 291 9.30 12.51 12.07
N GLY A 292 8.48 11.59 12.59
CA GLY A 292 8.23 10.29 11.95
C GLY A 292 7.56 10.41 10.58
N LEU A 293 6.58 11.31 10.45
CA LEU A 293 5.91 11.59 9.17
C LEU A 293 6.86 12.23 8.15
N ARG A 294 7.63 13.23 8.56
CA ARG A 294 8.67 13.87 7.72
C ARG A 294 9.68 12.85 7.23
N GLU A 295 10.16 11.99 8.13
CA GLU A 295 11.10 10.93 7.78
C GLU A 295 10.51 9.92 6.80
N ALA A 296 9.26 9.48 7.03
CA ALA A 296 8.56 8.56 6.14
C ALA A 296 8.35 9.17 4.73
N LEU A 297 7.99 10.45 4.66
CA LEU A 297 7.77 11.16 3.39
C LEU A 297 9.08 11.31 2.61
N ARG A 298 10.15 11.77 3.27
CA ARG A 298 11.48 11.84 2.64
C ARG A 298 11.93 10.46 2.16
N ALA A 299 11.78 9.43 2.99
CA ALA A 299 12.18 8.07 2.62
C ALA A 299 11.37 7.53 1.43
N ALA A 300 10.11 7.91 1.26
CA ALA A 300 9.30 7.56 0.10
C ALA A 300 9.74 8.32 -1.16
N LEU A 301 9.92 9.63 -1.06
CA LEU A 301 10.36 10.49 -2.17
C LEU A 301 11.79 10.20 -2.65
N THR A 302 12.65 9.62 -1.81
CA THR A 302 14.02 9.24 -2.18
C THR A 302 14.19 7.72 -2.26
N ALA A 303 13.11 6.97 -2.51
CA ALA A 303 13.14 5.51 -2.53
C ALA A 303 13.75 4.91 -3.82
N ALA A 304 13.84 5.71 -4.88
CA ALA A 304 14.38 5.34 -6.19
C ALA A 304 14.98 6.59 -6.87
N PRO A 305 15.91 6.45 -7.82
CA PRO A 305 16.57 7.58 -8.49
C PRO A 305 15.60 8.55 -9.19
N GLU A 306 14.58 8.04 -9.88
CA GLU A 306 13.59 8.85 -10.59
C GLU A 306 12.73 9.67 -9.62
N LEU A 307 12.26 9.06 -8.53
CA LEU A 307 11.57 9.78 -7.45
C LEU A 307 12.46 10.83 -6.80
N ALA A 308 13.74 10.52 -6.61
CA ALA A 308 14.71 11.46 -6.04
C ALA A 308 14.93 12.68 -6.96
N SER A 309 14.77 12.55 -8.28
CA SER A 309 14.82 13.69 -9.20
C SER A 309 13.64 14.62 -8.97
N GLU A 310 12.42 14.07 -8.93
CA GLU A 310 11.20 14.84 -8.62
C GLU A 310 11.25 15.50 -7.23
N ALA A 311 11.82 14.79 -6.25
CA ALA A 311 12.00 15.29 -4.89
C ALA A 311 13.01 16.46 -4.81
N LEU A 312 14.01 16.47 -5.69
CA LEU A 312 14.98 17.55 -5.79
C LEU A 312 14.31 18.83 -6.30
N ASP A 313 13.46 18.71 -7.32
CA ASP A 313 12.70 19.82 -7.87
C ASP A 313 11.69 20.37 -6.85
N LEU A 314 10.95 19.49 -6.16
CA LEU A 314 10.05 19.87 -5.07
C LEU A 314 10.79 20.62 -3.94
N ALA A 315 11.98 20.16 -3.57
CA ALA A 315 12.78 20.84 -2.56
C ALA A 315 13.27 22.22 -3.06
N LEU A 316 13.69 22.33 -4.32
CA LEU A 316 14.09 23.61 -4.92
C LEU A 316 12.96 24.62 -4.97
N GLU A 317 11.75 24.19 -5.32
CA GLU A 317 10.55 25.02 -5.27
C GLU A 317 10.32 25.60 -3.88
N CYS A 318 10.42 24.75 -2.84
CA CYS A 318 10.27 25.19 -1.45
C CYS A 318 11.39 26.16 -1.02
N LEU A 319 12.65 25.91 -1.40
CA LEU A 319 13.77 26.81 -1.08
C LEU A 319 13.68 28.18 -1.77
N ARG A 320 12.95 28.27 -2.90
CA ARG A 320 12.70 29.52 -3.61
C ARG A 320 11.55 30.33 -3.03
N ASP A 321 10.71 29.71 -2.20
CA ASP A 321 9.61 30.41 -1.56
C ASP A 321 10.13 31.34 -0.45
N THR A 322 10.14 32.64 -0.75
CA THR A 322 10.54 33.70 0.19
C THR A 322 9.64 33.78 1.43
N GLY A 323 8.47 33.12 1.43
CA GLY A 323 7.55 33.03 2.56
C GLY A 323 7.74 31.79 3.43
N ALA A 324 8.66 30.88 3.09
CA ALA A 324 8.89 29.65 3.85
C ALA A 324 9.45 29.95 5.25
N SER A 325 8.91 29.26 6.26
CA SER A 325 9.42 29.32 7.63
C SER A 325 10.77 28.60 7.77
N PRO A 326 11.56 28.89 8.84
CA PRO A 326 12.84 28.21 9.08
C PRO A 326 12.74 26.68 9.12
N ASP A 327 11.64 26.15 9.65
CA ASP A 327 11.39 24.71 9.70
C ASP A 327 11.16 24.12 8.29
N GLU A 328 10.38 24.81 7.45
CA GLU A 328 10.11 24.40 6.06
C GLU A 328 11.38 24.45 5.21
N ILE A 329 12.18 25.50 5.36
CA ILE A 329 13.52 25.61 4.77
C ILE A 329 14.40 24.45 5.23
N GLY A 330 14.40 24.13 6.53
CA GLY A 330 15.17 23.02 7.08
C GLY A 330 14.77 21.66 6.51
N GLU A 331 13.47 21.44 6.34
CA GLU A 331 12.92 20.24 5.70
C GLU A 331 13.29 20.14 4.23
N ALA A 332 13.23 21.25 3.47
CA ALA A 332 13.63 21.30 2.06
C ALA A 332 15.12 21.05 1.87
N LEU A 333 15.98 21.64 2.70
CA LEU A 333 17.42 21.37 2.68
C LEU A 333 17.73 19.89 2.97
N THR A 334 17.01 19.30 3.92
CA THR A 334 17.18 17.88 4.28
C THR A 334 16.72 16.96 3.16
N LEU A 335 15.58 17.26 2.52
CA LEU A 335 15.08 16.51 1.37
C LEU A 335 16.04 16.62 0.18
N ALA A 336 16.45 17.83 -0.19
CA ALA A 336 17.39 18.06 -1.29
C ALA A 336 18.73 17.34 -1.08
N ALA A 337 19.26 17.36 0.15
CA ALA A 337 20.49 16.64 0.50
C ALA A 337 20.36 15.13 0.27
N ARG A 338 19.24 14.51 0.69
CA ARG A 338 18.99 13.08 0.47
C ARG A 338 18.70 12.74 -0.99
N ALA A 339 17.92 13.57 -1.67
CA ALA A 339 17.62 13.41 -3.08
C ALA A 339 18.92 13.39 -3.90
N ALA A 340 19.83 14.33 -3.64
CA ALA A 340 21.16 14.41 -4.27
C ALA A 340 22.10 13.22 -3.94
N GLU A 341 21.73 12.33 -3.02
CA GLU A 341 22.44 11.07 -2.76
C GLU A 341 22.04 9.94 -3.71
N VAL A 342 20.81 9.98 -4.22
CA VAL A 342 20.19 8.85 -4.93
C VAL A 342 19.84 9.21 -6.37
N CYS A 343 19.57 10.49 -6.68
CA CYS A 343 19.16 10.91 -8.01
C CYS A 343 20.24 10.63 -9.07
N PRO A 344 19.85 10.41 -10.35
CA PRO A 344 20.79 10.27 -11.45
C PRO A 344 21.73 11.48 -11.53
N GLU A 345 22.99 11.23 -11.93
CA GLU A 345 24.00 12.28 -12.02
C GLU A 345 23.57 13.41 -12.97
N ALA A 346 22.92 13.06 -14.09
CA ALA A 346 22.42 14.03 -15.06
C ALA A 346 21.38 14.99 -14.47
N SER A 347 20.45 14.49 -13.64
CA SER A 347 19.44 15.31 -12.97
C SER A 347 20.10 16.31 -12.00
N LEU A 348 21.08 15.84 -11.23
CA LEU A 348 21.82 16.69 -10.29
C LEU A 348 22.66 17.75 -11.02
N GLU A 349 23.28 17.40 -12.14
CA GLU A 349 24.05 18.34 -12.97
C GLU A 349 23.17 19.45 -13.54
N ALA A 350 21.96 19.09 -14.03
CA ALA A 350 21.01 20.04 -14.58
C ALA A 350 20.56 21.09 -13.55
N THR A 351 20.40 20.69 -12.30
CA THR A 351 19.88 21.56 -11.22
C THR A 351 20.95 22.17 -10.30
N ALA A 352 22.22 21.76 -10.45
CA ALA A 352 23.30 22.14 -9.53
C ALA A 352 23.50 23.65 -9.35
N GLU A 353 23.39 24.44 -10.42
CA GLU A 353 23.54 25.90 -10.33
C GLU A 353 22.44 26.53 -9.49
N GLU A 354 21.19 26.16 -9.79
CA GLU A 354 20.02 26.69 -9.11
C GLU A 354 20.02 26.30 -7.64
N LEU A 355 20.44 25.07 -7.36
CA LEU A 355 20.54 24.54 -6.02
C LEU A 355 21.60 25.26 -5.19
N MET A 356 22.77 25.56 -5.75
CA MET A 356 23.78 26.37 -5.06
C MET A 356 23.27 27.78 -4.74
N LYS A 357 22.57 28.42 -5.68
CA LYS A 357 21.99 29.76 -5.47
C LYS A 357 20.93 29.73 -4.36
N ALA A 358 20.02 28.76 -4.40
CA ALA A 358 18.97 28.60 -3.40
C ALA A 358 19.55 28.34 -2.01
N VAL A 359 20.50 27.40 -1.90
CA VAL A 359 21.18 27.10 -0.62
C VAL A 359 21.90 28.33 -0.06
N ALA A 360 22.63 29.08 -0.90
CA ALA A 360 23.31 30.29 -0.45
C ALA A 360 22.34 31.36 0.07
N ALA A 361 21.16 31.49 -0.53
CA ALA A 361 20.15 32.45 -0.13
C ALA A 361 19.53 32.12 1.24
N VAL A 362 19.37 30.83 1.58
CA VAL A 362 18.68 30.41 2.81
C VAL A 362 19.61 29.90 3.91
N ALA A 363 20.91 29.75 3.66
CA ALA A 363 21.86 29.11 4.58
C ALA A 363 21.89 29.77 5.97
N SER A 364 21.70 31.08 6.08
CA SER A 364 21.67 31.81 7.35
C SER A 364 20.35 31.65 8.12
N MET A 365 19.29 31.18 7.47
CA MET A 365 17.96 30.97 8.05
C MET A 365 17.72 29.52 8.48
N ALA A 366 18.60 28.60 8.05
CA ALA A 366 18.45 27.18 8.32
C ALA A 366 18.71 26.83 9.79
N PRO A 367 17.88 25.99 10.43
CA PRO A 367 18.16 25.48 11.76
C PRO A 367 19.43 24.62 11.78
N ALA A 368 20.13 24.56 12.92
CA ALA A 368 21.43 23.88 13.07
C ALA A 368 21.56 22.48 12.43
N PRO A 369 20.59 21.53 12.58
CA PRO A 369 20.70 20.22 11.91
C PRO A 369 20.60 20.30 10.38
N ALA A 370 19.89 21.30 9.83
CA ALA A 370 19.75 21.52 8.39
C ALA A 370 20.97 22.25 7.79
N ALA A 371 21.73 23.01 8.58
CA ALA A 371 22.96 23.65 8.12
C ALA A 371 24.02 22.64 7.64
N ALA A 372 24.15 21.49 8.32
CA ALA A 372 25.04 20.41 7.88
C ALA A 372 24.54 19.71 6.60
N ALA A 373 23.21 19.63 6.40
CA ALA A 373 22.62 19.14 5.16
C ALA A 373 22.92 20.11 3.99
N ALA A 374 22.73 21.41 4.22
CA ALA A 374 23.06 22.46 3.26
C ALA A 374 24.53 22.43 2.83
N GLN A 375 25.47 22.27 3.77
CA GLN A 375 26.90 22.18 3.46
C GLN A 375 27.24 20.95 2.61
N ARG A 376 26.71 19.77 2.97
CA ARG A 376 26.92 18.53 2.19
C ARG A 376 26.35 18.64 0.78
N LEU A 377 25.15 19.20 0.68
CA LEU A 377 24.47 19.41 -0.57
C LEU A 377 25.24 20.40 -1.48
N ALA A 378 25.66 21.54 -0.93
CA ALA A 378 26.47 22.53 -1.65
C ALA A 378 27.80 21.94 -2.13
N ALA A 379 28.50 21.16 -1.30
CA ALA A 379 29.74 20.49 -1.66
C ALA A 379 29.54 19.49 -2.83
N ARG A 380 28.47 18.69 -2.79
CA ARG A 380 28.12 17.76 -3.86
C ARG A 380 27.80 18.47 -5.17
N ALA A 381 26.91 19.48 -5.13
CA ALA A 381 26.53 20.26 -6.31
C ALA A 381 27.75 20.95 -6.94
N TRP A 382 28.63 21.53 -6.11
CA TRP A 382 29.89 22.12 -6.56
C TRP A 382 30.80 21.10 -7.24
N HIS A 383 31.04 19.94 -6.59
CA HIS A 383 31.92 18.91 -7.13
C HIS A 383 31.43 18.40 -8.50
N ARG A 384 30.11 18.25 -8.66
CA ARG A 384 29.50 17.84 -9.94
C ARG A 384 29.65 18.89 -11.03
N ARG A 385 29.37 20.16 -10.72
CA ARG A 385 29.58 21.26 -11.68
C ARG A 385 31.03 21.32 -12.15
N VAL A 386 32.00 21.17 -11.25
CA VAL A 386 33.43 21.18 -11.59
C VAL A 386 33.83 19.97 -12.44
N ALA A 387 33.32 18.78 -12.12
CA ALA A 387 33.57 17.57 -12.89
C ALA A 387 33.03 17.67 -14.32
N CYS A 388 31.79 18.14 -14.49
CA CYS A 388 31.16 18.36 -15.80
C CYS A 388 31.93 19.40 -16.62
N ALA A 389 32.27 20.56 -16.02
CA ALA A 389 33.09 21.58 -16.69
C ALA A 389 34.47 21.06 -17.12
N ARG A 390 35.07 20.15 -16.36
CA ARG A 390 36.35 19.50 -16.71
C ARG A 390 36.20 18.49 -17.85
N GLY A 391 35.14 17.68 -17.82
CA GLY A 391 34.80 16.74 -18.90
C GLY A 391 34.56 17.44 -20.24
N LEU A 392 33.77 18.52 -20.23
CA LEU A 392 33.52 19.35 -21.41
C LEU A 392 34.82 19.96 -21.98
N ARG A 393 35.74 20.43 -21.13
CA ARG A 393 37.05 20.94 -21.58
C ARG A 393 37.93 19.85 -22.21
N ILE A 394 37.87 18.62 -21.70
CA ILE A 394 38.63 17.48 -22.26
C ILE A 394 38.02 17.09 -23.61
N ALA A 395 36.69 16.97 -23.70
CA ALA A 395 35.98 16.65 -24.94
C ALA A 395 36.19 17.73 -26.01
N ALA A 396 36.13 19.02 -25.65
CA ALA A 396 36.42 20.13 -26.55
C ALA A 396 37.86 20.09 -27.07
N ARG A 397 38.84 19.79 -26.20
CA ARG A 397 40.24 19.63 -26.61
C ARG A 397 40.46 18.43 -27.54
N ALA A 398 39.75 17.32 -27.31
CA ALA A 398 39.79 16.15 -28.17
C ALA A 398 39.15 16.44 -29.55
N ALA A 399 38.01 17.16 -29.59
CA ALA A 399 37.35 17.56 -30.82
C ALA A 399 38.19 18.53 -31.67
N THR A 400 38.98 19.40 -31.03
CA THR A 400 39.94 20.28 -31.74
C THR A 400 41.25 19.59 -32.13
N ALA A 401 41.48 18.35 -31.67
CA ALA A 401 42.71 17.58 -31.91
C ALA A 401 42.52 16.42 -32.91
N SER A 402 41.30 16.21 -33.44
CA SER A 402 41.07 15.33 -34.59
C SER A 402 41.31 16.10 -35.89
N PRO A 403 42.16 15.60 -36.80
CA PRO A 403 42.52 16.26 -38.07
C PRO A 403 41.40 16.26 -39.11
#